data_AF-A0A0Q4ZAW6-F1
#
_entry.id   AF-A0A0Q4ZAW6-F1
#
_cell.length_a   1.000
_cell.length_b   1.000
_cell.length_c   1.000
_cell.angle_alpha   90.00
_cell.angle_beta   90.00
_cell.angle_gamma   90.00
#
_symmetry.space_group_name_H-M   'P 1'
#
loop_
_entity.id
_entity.type
_entity.pdbx_description
1 polymer ?
#
loop_
_entity_poly.entity_id
_entity_poly.type
_entity_poly.pdbx_seq_one_letter_code
_entity_poly.pdbx_strand_id
1 'polypeptide(L)'
;MTPISRWLATTVLIVVGVSAAEAATRFDGNWSVTATVDDGNCTGPYRYPIVIRDGVVDDAGGSGVDASGRAGSDGRIVGTIRSGLASVAVEGLLRASDGSGFWTLSGPVSCSGRWTSRRNN
;
A
#
# COMPACT_ATOMS: atom_id res chain seq x y z
N MET A 1 -37.75 -40.93 52.58
CA MET A 1 -37.76 -40.82 51.11
C MET A 1 -37.24 -39.44 50.73
N THR A 2 -36.03 -39.36 50.15
CA THR A 2 -35.52 -38.40 49.14
C THR A 2 -33.98 -38.54 49.07
N PRO A 3 -33.40 -39.14 48.02
CA PRO A 3 -31.96 -39.08 47.79
C PRO A 3 -31.60 -37.82 46.98
N ILE A 4 -30.64 -37.05 47.48
CA ILE A 4 -30.13 -35.85 46.81
C ILE A 4 -28.99 -36.29 45.87
N SER A 5 -29.28 -36.28 44.57
CA SER A 5 -28.37 -36.69 43.50
C SER A 5 -27.24 -35.67 43.33
N ARG A 6 -25.98 -36.12 43.43
CA ARG A 6 -24.77 -35.31 43.19
C ARG A 6 -24.40 -35.41 41.71
N TRP A 7 -24.67 -34.34 40.95
CA TRP A 7 -24.23 -34.22 39.56
C TRP A 7 -22.80 -33.68 39.52
N LEU A 8 -21.89 -34.43 38.88
CA LEU A 8 -20.54 -34.00 38.52
C LEU A 8 -20.65 -33.15 37.25
N ALA A 9 -20.40 -31.85 37.34
CA ALA A 9 -20.33 -30.98 36.17
C ALA A 9 -18.90 -30.97 35.61
N THR A 10 -18.69 -31.62 34.47
CA THR A 10 -17.42 -31.59 33.72
C THR A 10 -17.31 -30.27 32.96
N THR A 11 -16.37 -29.42 33.34
CA THR A 11 -16.09 -28.16 32.64
C THR A 11 -15.30 -28.44 31.36
N VAL A 12 -15.93 -28.24 30.20
CA VAL A 12 -15.26 -28.27 28.88
C VAL A 12 -14.60 -26.91 28.64
N LEU A 13 -13.27 -26.89 28.52
CA LEU A 13 -12.50 -25.71 28.17
C LEU A 13 -12.48 -25.54 26.64
N ILE A 14 -13.17 -24.53 26.12
CA ILE A 14 -13.16 -24.21 24.68
C ILE A 14 -11.95 -23.31 24.43
N VAL A 15 -10.90 -23.84 23.79
CA VAL A 15 -9.78 -23.03 23.27
C VAL A 15 -10.26 -22.37 21.97
N VAL A 16 -10.58 -21.08 22.06
CA VAL A 16 -10.89 -20.28 20.87
C VAL A 16 -9.57 -19.95 20.18
N GLY A 17 -9.31 -20.58 19.04
CA GLY A 17 -8.17 -20.24 18.19
C GLY A 17 -8.32 -18.81 17.70
N VAL A 18 -7.40 -17.93 18.10
CA VAL A 18 -7.27 -16.58 17.54
C VAL A 18 -6.68 -16.75 16.14
N SER A 19 -7.55 -16.69 15.13
CA SER A 19 -7.12 -16.53 13.75
C SER A 19 -6.39 -15.19 13.66
N ALA A 20 -5.06 -15.23 13.50
CA ALA A 20 -4.30 -14.05 13.12
C ALA A 20 -4.71 -13.71 11.69
N ALA A 21 -5.77 -12.91 11.53
CA ALA A 21 -6.04 -12.23 10.29
C ALA A 21 -4.87 -11.26 10.07
N GLU A 22 -3.96 -11.64 9.18
CA GLU A 22 -3.00 -10.75 8.55
C GLU A 22 -3.71 -9.46 8.16
N ALA A 23 -3.39 -8.39 8.88
CA ALA A 23 -4.12 -7.13 8.81
C ALA A 23 -3.80 -6.46 7.49
N ALA A 24 -4.56 -6.82 6.44
CA ALA A 24 -4.59 -6.06 5.20
C ALA A 24 -4.65 -4.58 5.56
N THR A 25 -3.66 -3.81 5.13
CA THR A 25 -3.70 -2.38 5.44
C THR A 25 -4.93 -1.81 4.75
N ARG A 26 -5.58 -0.81 5.33
CA ARG A 26 -6.77 -0.18 4.73
C ARG A 26 -6.53 0.30 3.28
N PHE A 27 -5.26 0.42 2.87
CA PHE A 27 -4.81 0.87 1.56
C PHE A 27 -4.51 -0.25 0.57
N ASP A 28 -4.50 -1.51 1.00
CA ASP A 28 -4.26 -2.68 0.15
C ASP A 28 -5.27 -2.76 -1.01
N GLY A 29 -4.79 -3.26 -2.15
CA GLY A 29 -5.56 -3.36 -3.40
C GLY A 29 -4.86 -2.71 -4.60
N ASN A 30 -5.57 -2.68 -5.73
CA ASN A 30 -5.06 -2.12 -6.99
C ASN A 30 -5.38 -0.63 -7.12
N TRP A 31 -4.41 0.13 -7.61
CA TRP A 31 -4.51 1.58 -7.77
C TRP A 31 -4.03 2.00 -9.15
N SER A 32 -4.61 3.08 -9.65
CA SER A 32 -4.17 3.78 -10.85
C SER A 32 -3.54 5.12 -10.45
N VAL A 33 -2.24 5.29 -10.71
CA VAL A 33 -1.51 6.52 -10.43
C VAL A 33 -1.35 7.34 -11.72
N THR A 34 -1.48 8.65 -11.61
CA THR A 34 -1.16 9.61 -12.67
C THR A 34 -0.10 10.58 -12.15
N ALA A 35 1.09 10.57 -12.75
CA ALA A 35 2.19 11.46 -12.45
C ALA A 35 2.26 12.58 -13.49
N THR A 36 1.98 13.80 -13.08
CA THR A 36 2.08 15.01 -13.90
C THR A 36 3.44 15.65 -13.68
N VAL A 37 4.08 16.09 -14.77
CA VAL A 37 5.32 16.87 -14.72
C VAL A 37 4.93 18.33 -14.51
N ASP A 38 5.44 18.95 -13.43
CA ASP A 38 5.28 20.39 -13.20
C ASP A 38 6.59 21.16 -13.55
N ASP A 39 7.77 20.53 -13.44
CA ASP A 39 9.07 21.13 -13.75
C ASP A 39 10.06 20.13 -14.40
N GLY A 40 10.97 20.65 -15.23
CA GLY A 40 12.00 19.89 -15.95
C GLY A 40 11.64 19.55 -17.40
N ASN A 41 12.51 18.79 -18.07
CA ASN A 41 12.41 18.50 -19.51
C ASN A 41 11.71 17.17 -19.83
N CYS A 42 10.86 16.67 -18.93
CA CYS A 42 10.11 15.43 -19.12
C CYS A 42 8.74 15.70 -19.77
N THR A 43 8.32 14.80 -20.65
CA THR A 43 6.99 14.87 -21.27
C THR A 43 6.04 13.89 -20.58
N GLY A 44 5.20 14.42 -19.67
CA GLY A 44 4.10 13.68 -19.03
C GLY A 44 2.70 14.13 -19.54
N PRO A 45 1.61 13.73 -18.86
CA PRO A 45 1.58 12.92 -17.65
C PRO A 45 1.76 11.41 -17.92
N TYR A 46 2.32 10.70 -16.96
CA TYR A 46 2.49 9.26 -16.99
C TYR A 46 1.42 8.56 -16.15
N ARG A 47 0.89 7.42 -16.61
CA ARG A 47 -0.11 6.64 -15.88
C ARG A 47 0.40 5.23 -15.63
N TYR A 48 0.40 4.81 -14.38
CA TYR A 48 0.91 3.50 -13.97
C TYR A 48 -0.03 2.80 -12.99
N PRO A 49 -0.33 1.51 -13.19
CA PRO A 49 -0.99 0.70 -12.16
C PRO A 49 0.02 0.31 -11.08
N ILE A 50 -0.41 0.34 -9.83
CA ILE A 50 0.34 -0.20 -8.68
C ILE A 50 -0.57 -1.11 -7.87
N VAL A 51 0.03 -2.02 -7.13
CA VAL A 51 -0.67 -2.83 -6.13
C VAL A 51 -0.06 -2.57 -4.76
N ILE A 52 -0.91 -2.43 -3.74
CA ILE A 52 -0.48 -2.37 -2.35
C ILE A 52 -0.82 -3.71 -1.70
N ARG A 53 0.19 -4.38 -1.14
CA ARG A 53 0.07 -5.67 -0.45
C ARG A 53 0.75 -5.56 0.90
N ASP A 54 0.00 -5.72 1.99
CA ASP A 54 0.51 -5.57 3.35
C ASP A 54 1.21 -4.22 3.57
N GLY A 55 0.67 -3.17 2.95
CA GLY A 55 1.24 -1.82 2.98
C GLY A 55 2.51 -1.62 2.14
N VAL A 56 2.99 -2.64 1.44
CA VAL A 56 4.11 -2.54 0.49
C VAL A 56 3.58 -2.16 -0.89
N VAL A 57 4.17 -1.12 -1.48
CA VAL A 57 3.83 -0.65 -2.83
C VAL A 57 4.66 -1.43 -3.83
N ASP A 58 3.99 -2.08 -4.77
CA ASP A 58 4.61 -2.92 -5.78
C ASP A 58 4.06 -2.61 -7.18
N ASP A 59 4.88 -2.89 -8.18
CA ASP A 59 4.56 -2.71 -9.60
C ASP A 59 3.55 -3.80 -10.04
N ALA A 60 2.33 -3.38 -10.39
CA ALA A 60 1.31 -4.32 -10.86
C ALA A 60 1.52 -4.78 -12.31
N GLY A 61 2.46 -4.17 -13.05
CA GLY A 61 2.71 -4.41 -14.47
C GLY A 61 3.88 -5.35 -14.77
N GLY A 62 4.65 -5.79 -13.76
CA GLY A 62 5.82 -6.65 -13.92
C GLY A 62 6.98 -6.00 -14.69
N SER A 63 7.08 -4.67 -14.65
CA SER A 63 8.08 -3.91 -15.42
C SER A 63 9.50 -4.02 -14.87
N GLY A 64 9.70 -4.73 -13.75
CA GLY A 64 11.03 -4.98 -13.18
C GLY A 64 11.69 -3.71 -12.62
N VAL A 65 10.88 -2.72 -12.26
CA VAL A 65 11.36 -1.52 -11.56
C VAL A 65 11.64 -1.87 -10.10
N ASP A 66 12.81 -1.47 -9.58
CA ASP A 66 13.14 -1.62 -8.17
C ASP A 66 12.34 -0.57 -7.38
N ALA A 67 11.07 -0.89 -7.15
CA ALA A 67 10.14 -0.08 -6.38
C ALA A 67 10.25 -0.48 -4.92
N SER A 68 10.74 0.44 -4.09
CA SER A 68 10.73 0.31 -2.64
C SER A 68 9.81 1.38 -2.08
N GLY A 69 8.62 1.00 -1.63
CA GLY A 69 7.64 1.95 -1.12
C GLY A 69 6.73 1.34 -0.07
N ARG A 70 6.30 2.17 0.89
CA ARG A 70 5.37 1.75 1.95
C ARG A 70 4.25 2.77 2.11
N ALA A 71 3.04 2.26 2.27
CA ALA A 71 1.89 2.99 2.76
C ALA A 71 1.73 2.72 4.26
N GLY A 72 1.97 3.75 5.08
CA GLY A 72 1.72 3.70 6.52
C GLY A 72 0.23 3.54 6.83
N SER A 73 -0.08 3.10 8.04
CA SER A 73 -1.46 2.99 8.53
C SER A 73 -2.18 4.35 8.60
N ASP A 74 -1.43 5.44 8.74
CA ASP A 74 -1.87 6.82 8.66
C ASP A 74 -2.13 7.31 7.23
N GLY A 75 -1.77 6.51 6.22
CA GLY A 75 -1.93 6.80 4.79
C GLY A 75 -0.73 7.51 4.18
N ARG A 76 0.30 7.88 4.97
CA ARG A 76 1.52 8.44 4.40
C ARG A 76 2.19 7.40 3.51
N ILE A 77 2.47 7.81 2.27
CA ILE A 77 3.19 6.99 1.31
C ILE A 77 4.55 7.63 1.05
N VAL A 78 5.59 6.82 1.13
CA VAL A 78 6.95 7.20 0.73
C VAL A 78 7.53 6.04 -0.05
N GLY A 79 8.26 6.36 -1.12
CA GLY A 79 8.89 5.34 -1.94
C GLY A 79 9.97 5.88 -2.85
N THR A 80 10.69 4.94 -3.44
CA THR A 80 11.71 5.19 -4.45
C THR A 80 11.60 4.14 -5.53
N ILE A 81 11.65 4.57 -6.79
CA ILE A 81 11.65 3.71 -7.97
C ILE A 81 13.00 3.91 -8.66
N ARG A 82 13.78 2.85 -8.84
CA ARG A 82 15.07 2.92 -9.53
C ARG A 82 15.04 2.21 -10.88
N SER A 83 15.71 2.81 -11.87
CA SER A 83 15.91 2.23 -13.20
C SER A 83 17.24 2.72 -13.76
N GLY A 84 18.24 1.83 -13.83
CA GLY A 84 19.60 2.19 -14.25
C GLY A 84 20.20 3.32 -13.39
N LEU A 85 20.54 4.44 -14.02
CA LEU A 85 21.08 5.64 -13.35
C LEU A 85 20.00 6.62 -12.86
N ALA A 86 18.72 6.34 -13.14
CA ALA A 86 17.59 7.17 -12.76
C ALA A 86 16.94 6.68 -11.46
N SER A 87 16.53 7.62 -10.60
CA SER A 87 15.81 7.35 -9.36
C SER A 87 14.66 8.34 -9.20
N VAL A 88 13.46 7.83 -8.96
CA VAL A 88 12.26 8.63 -8.68
C VAL A 88 11.91 8.51 -7.22
N ALA A 89 12.03 9.59 -6.46
CA ALA A 89 11.50 9.68 -5.11
C ALA A 89 10.01 10.05 -5.17
N VAL A 90 9.20 9.43 -4.33
CA VAL A 90 7.74 9.66 -4.26
C VAL A 90 7.34 9.85 -2.81
N GLU A 91 6.50 10.84 -2.56
CA GLU A 91 5.89 11.06 -1.26
C GLU A 91 4.45 11.57 -1.40
N GLY A 92 3.62 11.31 -0.39
CA GLY A 92 2.28 11.89 -0.32
C GLY A 92 1.37 11.18 0.68
N LEU A 93 0.08 11.21 0.38
CA LEU A 93 -0.95 10.70 1.28
C LEU A 93 -2.05 9.97 0.52
N LEU A 94 -2.39 8.78 1.02
CA LEU A 94 -3.52 7.97 0.59
C LEU A 94 -4.74 8.23 1.49
N ARG A 95 -5.90 8.25 0.85
CA ARG A 95 -7.24 8.26 1.46
C ARG A 95 -7.95 6.96 1.09
N ALA A 96 -9.23 6.85 1.42
CA ALA A 96 -9.97 5.59 1.25
C ALA A 96 -10.01 5.10 -0.21
N SER A 97 -10.12 6.01 -1.17
CA SER A 97 -10.28 5.67 -2.60
C SER A 97 -9.45 6.54 -3.56
N ASP A 98 -8.65 7.45 -3.03
CA ASP A 98 -7.81 8.36 -3.78
C ASP A 98 -6.53 8.70 -3.01
N GLY A 99 -5.61 9.38 -3.67
CA GLY A 99 -4.39 9.87 -3.03
C GLY A 99 -3.72 10.93 -3.89
N SER A 100 -2.77 11.64 -3.29
CA SER A 100 -1.96 12.62 -4.01
C SER A 100 -0.65 12.91 -3.30
N GLY A 101 0.27 13.51 -4.04
CA GLY A 101 1.55 13.95 -3.50
C GLY A 101 2.50 14.44 -4.58
N PHE A 102 3.80 14.29 -4.30
CA PHE A 102 4.89 14.78 -5.12
C PHE A 102 5.83 13.66 -5.54
N TRP A 103 6.51 13.88 -6.66
CA TRP A 103 7.57 13.02 -7.12
C TRP A 103 8.72 13.84 -7.69
N THR A 104 9.93 13.31 -7.55
CA THR A 104 11.15 13.92 -8.05
C THR A 104 12.01 12.86 -8.72
N LEU A 105 12.30 13.05 -10.00
CA LEU A 105 13.25 12.25 -10.77
C LEU A 105 14.65 12.88 -10.68
N SER A 106 15.61 12.08 -10.26
CA SER A 106 17.04 12.39 -10.26
C SER A 106 17.80 11.44 -11.19
N GLY A 107 18.83 11.93 -11.88
CA GLY A 107 19.63 11.14 -12.82
C GLY A 107 20.19 12.00 -13.96
N PRO A 108 20.38 11.43 -15.16
CA PRO A 108 20.85 12.16 -16.35
C PRO A 108 19.92 13.31 -16.78
N VAL A 109 18.63 13.19 -16.45
CA VAL A 109 17.63 14.25 -16.55
C VAL A 109 17.00 14.45 -15.17
N SER A 110 16.56 15.68 -14.89
CA SER A 110 15.88 16.02 -13.63
C SER A 110 14.50 16.58 -13.94
N CYS A 111 13.49 16.02 -13.30
CA CYS A 111 12.09 16.43 -13.45
C CYS A 111 11.38 16.28 -12.12
N SER A 112 10.34 17.06 -11.91
CA SER A 112 9.52 16.94 -10.73
C SER A 112 8.06 17.25 -11.05
N GLY A 113 7.18 16.86 -10.14
CA GLY A 113 5.81 17.28 -10.21
C GLY A 113 4.94 16.58 -9.19
N ARG A 114 3.65 16.50 -9.50
CA ARG A 114 2.64 15.93 -8.63
C ARG A 114 2.12 14.63 -9.16
N TRP A 115 1.64 13.79 -8.25
CA TRP A 115 0.89 12.61 -8.59
C TRP A 115 -0.49 12.62 -7.94
N THR A 116 -1.42 11.92 -8.58
CA THR A 116 -2.72 11.58 -8.02
C THR A 116 -2.94 10.08 -8.19
N SER A 117 -3.70 9.47 -7.30
CA SER A 117 -4.08 8.06 -7.41
C SER A 117 -5.58 7.88 -7.23
N ARG A 118 -6.10 6.81 -7.83
CA ARG A 118 -7.46 6.33 -7.63
C ARG A 118 -7.42 4.83 -7.38
N ARG A 119 -8.18 4.37 -6.39
CA ARG A 119 -8.36 2.94 -6.16
C ARG A 119 -9.24 2.37 -7.25
N ASN A 120 -8.82 1.23 -7.81
CA ASN A 120 -9.65 0.46 -8.71
C ASN A 120 -10.66 -0.33 -7.87
N ASN A 121 -11.93 -0.27 -8.25
CA ASN A 121 -13.01 -1.02 -7.61
C ASN A 121 -13.09 -2.45 -8.18
#